data_AF-A0A8T7CTZ6-F1
#
_entry.id   AF-A0A8T7CTZ6-F1
#
_cell.length_a   1.000
_cell.length_b   1.000
_cell.length_c   1.000
_cell.angle_alpha   90.00
_cell.angle_beta   90.00
_cell.angle_gamma   90.00
#
_symmetry.space_group_name_H-M   'P 1'
#
loop_
_entity.id
_entity.type
_entity.pdbx_description
1 polymer ?
#
loop_
_entity_poly.entity_id
_entity_poly.type
_entity_poly.pdbx_seq_one_letter_code
_entity_poly.pdbx_strand_id
1 'polypeptide(L)' 'QRKQLINRVSRAPLPALAAEIDCVSWPQLLLKFIVSHPAVSCAIPATSRVDHMIENMAAGYGPLPDESMRQELIEYFEKI' A
#
# COMPACT_ATOMS: atom_id res chain seq x y z
N GLN A 1 -4.08 19.07 0.90
CA GLN A 1 -2.67 19.36 1.25
C GLN A 1 -1.77 18.22 0.79
N ARG A 2 -0.50 18.48 0.48
CA ARG A 2 0.49 17.43 0.12
C ARG A 2 0.70 16.48 1.32
N LYS A 3 0.79 15.16 1.08
CA LYS A 3 1.07 14.08 2.07
C LYS A 3 0.00 13.75 3.13
N GLN A 4 -1.22 14.27 3.04
CA GLN A 4 -2.26 14.00 4.05
C GLN A 4 -2.53 12.49 4.29
N LEU A 5 -2.63 11.72 3.20
CA LEU A 5 -2.85 10.27 3.28
C LEU A 5 -1.71 9.57 4.04
N ILE A 6 -0.47 9.81 3.62
CA ILE A 6 0.73 9.18 4.19
C ILE A 6 0.86 9.56 5.68
N ASN A 7 0.61 10.82 6.02
CA ASN A 7 0.70 11.31 7.40
C ASN A 7 -0.36 10.69 8.32
N ARG A 8 -1.55 10.37 7.79
CA ARG A 8 -2.61 9.68 8.55
C ARG A 8 -2.18 8.26 8.86
N VAL A 9 -1.78 7.50 7.85
CA VAL A 9 -1.42 6.09 8.01
C VAL A 9 -0.12 5.88 8.77
N SER A 10 0.84 6.80 8.68
CA SER A 10 2.13 6.67 9.37
C SER A 10 2.03 6.66 10.91
N ARG A 11 0.86 7.03 11.46
CA ARG A 11 0.58 7.01 12.90
C ARG A 11 -0.13 5.74 13.36
N ALA A 12 -0.68 4.98 12.42
CA ALA A 12 -1.35 3.71 12.69
C ALA A 12 -0.37 2.54 12.53
N PRO A 13 -0.51 1.47 13.33
CA PRO A 13 0.22 0.24 13.07
C PRO A 13 -0.15 -0.30 11.68
N LEU A 14 0.76 -1.04 11.04
CA LEU A 14 0.42 -1.74 9.81
C LEU A 14 -0.64 -2.83 10.14
N PRO A 15 -1.72 -2.97 9.36
CA PRO A 15 -2.71 -4.03 9.61
C PRO A 15 -2.06 -5.41 9.51
N ALA A 16 -2.52 -6.36 10.32
CA ALA A 16 -1.98 -7.73 10.32
C ALA A 16 -2.06 -8.40 8.94
N LEU A 17 -3.13 -8.11 8.19
CA LEU A 17 -3.38 -8.52 6.81
C LEU A 17 -2.25 -8.17 5.85
N ALA A 18 -1.45 -7.13 6.15
CA ALA A 18 -0.31 -6.76 5.34
C ALA A 18 0.76 -7.88 5.30
N ALA A 19 0.92 -8.63 6.39
CA ALA A 19 1.87 -9.74 6.45
C ALA A 19 1.48 -10.90 5.51
N GLU A 20 0.18 -11.08 5.22
CA GLU A 20 -0.31 -12.12 4.30
C GLU A 20 0.10 -11.86 2.84
N ILE A 21 0.42 -10.62 2.51
CA ILE A 21 0.91 -10.20 1.19
C ILE A 21 2.35 -9.70 1.24
N ASP A 22 3.15 -10.18 2.20
CA ASP A 22 4.58 -9.83 2.35
C ASP A 22 4.84 -8.31 2.42
N CYS A 23 3.88 -7.54 2.94
CA CYS A 23 4.02 -6.10 3.15
C CYS A 23 4.60 -5.79 4.53
N VAL A 24 5.67 -4.99 4.55
CA VAL A 24 6.35 -4.57 5.79
C VAL A 24 6.26 -3.05 6.03
N SER A 25 5.66 -2.30 5.10
CA SER A 25 5.50 -0.86 5.20
C SER A 25 4.19 -0.34 4.60
N TRP A 26 3.75 0.83 5.07
CA TRP A 26 2.56 1.51 4.56
C TRP A 26 2.68 1.91 3.07
N PRO A 27 3.80 2.47 2.59
CA PRO A 27 3.96 2.77 1.16
C PRO A 27 3.83 1.53 0.27
N GLN A 28 4.42 0.40 0.69
CA GLN A 28 4.32 -0.86 -0.03
C GLN A 28 2.86 -1.36 -0.07
N LEU A 29 2.17 -1.36 1.09
CA LEU A 29 0.78 -1.78 1.19
C LEU A 29 -0.16 -0.93 0.34
N LEU A 30 -0.03 0.39 0.41
CA LEU A 30 -0.85 1.32 -0.38
C LEU A 30 -0.62 1.13 -1.88
N LEU A 31 0.64 0.94 -2.30
CA LEU A 31 0.93 0.73 -3.71
C LEU A 31 0.42 -0.63 -4.20
N LYS A 32 0.56 -1.70 -3.40
CA LYS A 32 -0.05 -3.02 -3.69
C LYS A 32 -1.56 -2.95 -3.82
N PHE A 33 -2.24 -2.22 -2.93
CA PHE A 33 -3.67 -1.99 -3.01
C PHE A 33 -4.06 -1.38 -4.37
N ILE A 34 -3.34 -0.33 -4.81
CA ILE A 34 -3.60 0.33 -6.10
C ILE A 34 -3.36 -0.64 -7.27
N VAL A 35 -2.19 -1.26 -7.36
CA VAL A 35 -1.81 -2.09 -8.53
C VAL A 35 -2.57 -3.41 -8.61
N SER A 36 -3.16 -3.88 -7.51
CA SER A 36 -3.97 -5.10 -7.48
C SER A 36 -5.34 -4.95 -8.14
N HIS A 37 -5.81 -3.72 -8.36
CA HIS A 37 -7.11 -3.50 -8.95
C HIS A 37 -7.08 -3.86 -10.45
N PRO A 38 -7.99 -4.73 -10.97
CA PRO A 38 -7.93 -5.22 -12.36
C PRO A 38 -7.93 -4.13 -13.45
N ALA A 39 -8.50 -2.96 -13.16
CA ALA A 39 -8.51 -1.82 -14.08
C ALA A 39 -7.20 -1.00 -14.10
N VAL A 40 -6.25 -1.27 -13.20
CA VAL A 40 -4.96 -0.55 -13.13
C VAL A 40 -3.94 -1.34 -13.94
N SER A 41 -3.42 -0.71 -15.00
CA SER A 41 -2.40 -1.31 -15.86
C SER A 41 -0.97 -0.90 -15.49
N CYS A 42 -0.81 0.28 -14.88
CA CYS A 42 0.50 0.82 -14.50
C CYS A 42 0.32 1.81 -13.34
N ALA A 43 1.27 1.82 -12.41
CA ALA A 43 1.41 2.86 -11.39
C ALA A 43 2.75 3.57 -11.57
N ILE A 44 2.74 4.91 -11.46
CA ILE A 44 3.92 5.78 -11.65
C ILE A 44 4.17 6.54 -10.33
N PRO A 45 4.74 5.89 -9.31
CA PRO A 45 4.96 6.52 -8.01
C PRO A 45 6.11 7.54 -8.09
N ALA A 46 5.81 8.80 -7.77
CA ALA A 46 6.81 9.85 -7.73
C ALA A 46 7.66 9.76 -6.45
N THR A 47 8.98 9.65 -6.60
CA THR A 47 9.94 9.75 -5.50
C THR A 47 11.22 10.43 -5.97
N SER A 48 11.88 11.16 -5.06
CA SER A 48 13.23 11.70 -5.23
C SER A 48 14.24 11.06 -4.28
N ARG A 49 13.82 10.06 -3.49
CA ARG A 49 14.64 9.39 -2.49
C ARG A 49 14.77 7.91 -2.80
N VAL A 50 15.98 7.37 -2.64
CA VAL A 50 16.31 5.98 -2.96
C VAL A 50 15.60 5.00 -2.03
N ASP A 51 15.48 5.31 -0.74
CA ASP A 51 14.78 4.46 0.22
C ASP A 51 13.29 4.28 -0.14
N HIS A 52 12.61 5.36 -0.54
CA HIS A 52 11.23 5.32 -1.04
C HIS A 52 11.13 4.54 -2.36
N MET A 53 12.15 4.62 -3.22
CA MET A 53 12.21 3.85 -4.45
C MET A 53 12.27 2.35 -4.18
N ILE A 54 13.07 1.91 -3.19
CA ILE A 54 13.13 0.51 -2.77
C ILE A 54 11.76 0.03 -2.27
N GLU A 55 11.07 0.82 -1.43
CA GLU A 55 9.72 0.49 -0.96
C GLU A 55 8.70 0.40 -2.10
N ASN A 56 8.75 1.32 -3.07
CA ASN A 56 7.88 1.28 -4.24
C ASN A 56 8.13 0.01 -5.07
N MET A 57 9.39 -0.35 -5.28
CA MET A 57 9.74 -1.57 -6.02
C MET A 57 9.29 -2.84 -5.28
N ALA A 58 9.35 -2.84 -3.94
CA ALA A 58 8.89 -3.97 -3.12
C ALA A 58 7.39 -4.27 -3.29
N ALA A 59 6.58 -3.30 -3.72
CA ALA A 59 5.17 -3.53 -4.03
C ALA A 59 4.95 -4.41 -5.27
N GLY A 60 5.95 -4.53 -6.15
CA GLY A 60 5.91 -5.38 -7.35
C GLY A 60 6.24 -6.86 -7.10
N TYR A 61 6.55 -7.25 -5.86
CA TYR A 61 6.93 -8.63 -5.50
C TYR A 61 5.92 -9.23 -4.52
N GLY A 62 5.83 -10.57 -4.50
CA GLY A 62 4.92 -11.30 -3.61
C GLY A 62 3.45 -11.24 -4.05
N PRO A 63 2.52 -11.71 -3.20
CA PRO A 63 1.10 -11.73 -3.53
C PRO A 63 0.53 -10.31 -3.61
N LEU A 64 -0.51 -10.14 -4.42
CA LEU A 64 -1.33 -8.93 -4.45
C LEU A 64 -2.66 -9.19 -3.72
N PRO A 65 -3.23 -8.20 -3.05
CA PRO A 65 -4.53 -8.35 -2.42
C PRO A 65 -5.61 -8.64 -3.47
N ASP A 66 -6.47 -9.61 -3.20
CA ASP A 66 -7.65 -9.88 -4.00
C ASP A 66 -8.79 -8.88 -3.68
N GLU A 67 -9.96 -9.10 -4.26
CA GLU A 67 -11.11 -8.22 -4.01
C GLU A 67 -11.56 -8.20 -2.55
N SER A 68 -11.59 -9.36 -1.89
CA SER A 68 -11.99 -9.47 -0.49
C SER A 68 -11.00 -8.73 0.41
N MET A 69 -9.71 -8.99 0.23
CA MET A 69 -8.65 -8.35 1.00
C MET A 69 -8.64 -6.83 0.80
N ARG A 70 -8.91 -6.34 -0.42
CA ARG A 70 -9.06 -4.90 -0.67
C ARG A 70 -10.22 -4.29 0.12
N GLN A 71 -11.36 -4.98 0.25
CA GLN A 71 -12.47 -4.48 1.06
C GLN A 71 -12.11 -4.42 2.54
N GLU A 72 -11.43 -5.44 3.07
CA GLU A 72 -10.94 -5.42 4.46
C GLU A 72 -9.95 -4.28 4.72
N LEU A 73 -9.07 -3.99 3.76
CA LEU A 73 -8.16 -2.85 3.84
C LEU A 73 -8.89 -1.50 3.83
N ILE A 74 -9.98 -1.38 3.07
CA ILE A 74 -10.84 -0.18 3.08
C ILE A 74 -11.49 -0.02 4.45
N GLU A 75 -12.10 -1.07 4.98
CA GLU A 75 -12.73 -1.04 6.31
C GLU A 75 -11.73 -0.72 7.42
N TYR A 76 -10.51 -1.27 7.34
CA TYR A 76 -9.43 -0.92 8.25
C TYR A 76 -9.08 0.57 8.14
N PHE A 77 -8.91 1.07 6.91
CA PHE A 77 -8.54 2.45 6.65
C PHE A 77 -9.60 3.46 7.11
N GLU A 78 -10.89 3.10 7.05
CA GLU A 78 -11.98 3.95 7.54
C GLU A 78 -11.99 4.07 9.08
N LYS A 79 -11.41 3.10 9.79
CA LYS A 79 -11.37 3.06 11.26
C LYS A 79 -10.17 3.77 11.88
N ILE A 80 -9.16 4.18 11.09
CA ILE A 80 -7.94 4.87 11.55
C ILE A 80 -7.98 6.38 11.37
#